data_AF-A0A496C2K0-F1
#
_entry.id   AF-A0A496C2K0-F1
#
_cell.length_a   1.000
_cell.length_b   1.000
_cell.length_c   1.000
_cell.angle_alpha   90.00
_cell.angle_beta   90.00
_cell.angle_gamma   90.00
#
_symmetry.space_group_name_H-M   'P 1'
#
loop_
_entity.id
_entity.type
_entity.pdbx_description
1 polymer ?
#
loop_
_entity_poly.entity_id
_entity_poly.type
_entity_poly.pdbx_seq_one_letter_code
_entity_poly.pdbx_strand_id
1 'polypeptide(L)' 'MKNPIQMIKQCVEKEEPYFVLRGQDVCALAAIETYYEEVRNKVKDPYFIEEIEEIMKDFRAYREEVSNTKIPD' A
#
# COMPACT_ATOMS: atom_id res chain seq x y z
N MET A 1 15.24 0.24 3.12
CA MET A 1 14.17 -0.60 2.52
C MET A 1 14.80 -1.71 1.68
N LYS A 2 14.24 -2.93 1.70
CA LYS A 2 14.58 -3.98 0.72
C LYS A 2 14.07 -3.55 -0.67
N ASN A 3 14.72 -3.99 -1.74
CA ASN A 3 14.28 -3.67 -3.10
C ASN A 3 12.91 -4.33 -3.37
N PRO A 4 11.83 -3.59 -3.72
CA PRO A 4 10.51 -4.16 -3.96
C PRO A 4 10.49 -5.24 -5.05
N ILE A 5 11.34 -5.13 -6.07
CA ILE A 5 11.48 -6.14 -7.13
C ILE A 5 12.06 -7.44 -6.58
N GLN A 6 13.02 -7.36 -5.64
CA GLN A 6 13.54 -8.55 -4.98
C GLN A 6 12.51 -9.18 -4.02
N MET A 7 11.69 -8.38 -3.35
CA MET A 7 10.61 -8.89 -2.50
C MET A 7 9.55 -9.62 -3.33
N ILE A 8 9.07 -9.03 -4.44
CA ILE A 8 8.12 -9.68 -5.34
C ILE A 8 8.69 -10.99 -5.90
N LYS A 9 9.96 -11.02 -6.31
CA LYS A 9 10.63 -12.26 -6.76
C LYS A 9 10.65 -13.33 -5.67
N GLN A 10 10.97 -12.97 -4.42
CA GLN A 10 10.96 -13.90 -3.30
C GLN A 10 9.56 -14.46 -3.01
N CYS A 11 8.52 -13.64 -3.14
CA CYS A 11 7.15 -14.12 -2.98
C CYS A 11 6.77 -15.11 -4.10
N VAL A 12 7.12 -14.80 -5.36
CA VAL A 12 6.92 -15.72 -6.50
C VAL A 12 7.69 -17.03 -6.33
N GLU A 13 8.97 -16.98 -5.92
CA GLU A 13 9.83 -18.17 -5.71
C GLU A 13 9.32 -19.11 -4.61
N LYS A 14 8.54 -18.60 -3.66
CA LYS A 14 8.01 -19.35 -2.51
C LYS A 14 6.50 -19.61 -2.58
N GLU A 15 5.84 -19.20 -3.67
CA GLU A 15 4.38 -19.25 -3.81
C GLU A 15 3.63 -18.46 -2.70
N GLU A 16 4.27 -17.43 -2.13
CA GLU A 16 3.66 -16.53 -1.13
C GLU A 16 2.73 -15.51 -1.84
N PRO A 17 1.47 -15.35 -1.40
CA PRO A 17 0.57 -14.36 -1.99
C PRO A 17 1.04 -12.92 -1.67
N TYR A 18 1.03 -12.07 -2.68
CA TYR A 18 1.34 -10.64 -2.54
C TYR A 18 0.34 -9.79 -3.35
N PHE A 19 0.18 -8.54 -2.96
CA PHE A 19 -0.61 -7.55 -3.70
C PHE A 19 0.24 -6.30 -3.96
N VAL A 20 -0.09 -5.56 -5.02
CA VAL A 20 0.62 -4.34 -5.42
C VAL A 20 -0.42 -3.22 -5.57
N LEU A 21 -0.35 -2.23 -4.69
CA LEU A 21 -1.12 -0.99 -4.84
C LEU A 21 -0.33 -0.02 -5.72
N ARG A 22 -1.01 0.63 -6.68
CA ARG A 22 -0.44 1.73 -7.48
C ARG A 22 -1.31 2.96 -7.31
N GLY A 23 -0.79 4.05 -6.77
CA GLY A 23 -1.55 5.29 -6.50
C GLY A 23 -2.10 6.03 -7.74
N GLN A 24 -2.11 5.41 -8.92
CA GLN A 24 -2.58 6.01 -10.18
C GLN A 24 -4.11 6.02 -10.31
N ASP A 25 -4.81 5.24 -9.49
CA ASP A 25 -6.26 5.03 -9.60
C ASP A 25 -7.06 5.43 -8.35
N VAL A 26 -8.39 5.52 -8.52
CA VAL A 26 -9.30 5.92 -7.44
C VAL A 26 -9.36 4.88 -6.31
N CYS A 27 -9.27 3.59 -6.64
CA CYS A 27 -9.44 2.46 -5.73
C CYS A 27 -8.23 2.26 -4.81
N ALA A 28 -7.02 2.55 -5.30
CA ALA A 28 -5.78 2.34 -4.56
C ALA A 28 -5.70 3.10 -3.22
N LEU A 29 -6.30 4.30 -3.14
CA LEU A 29 -6.40 5.05 -1.88
C LEU A 29 -7.37 4.37 -0.90
N ALA A 30 -8.58 4.02 -1.34
CA ALA A 30 -9.54 3.33 -0.49
C ALA A 30 -9.02 1.96 0.00
N ALA A 31 -8.21 1.28 -0.82
CA ALA A 31 -7.57 0.02 -0.47
C ALA A 31 -6.50 0.19 0.63
N ILE A 32 -5.61 1.19 0.54
CA ILE A 32 -4.60 1.40 1.60
C ILE A 32 -5.24 1.90 2.90
N GLU A 33 -6.28 2.73 2.83
CA GLU A 33 -7.03 3.20 4.01
C GLU A 33 -7.72 2.03 4.74
N THR A 34 -8.37 1.14 3.99
CA THR A 34 -8.99 -0.08 4.56
C THR A 34 -7.93 -1.01 5.17
N TYR A 35 -6.79 -1.16 4.51
CA TYR A 35 -5.68 -1.97 5.01
C TYR A 35 -5.05 -1.39 6.29
N TYR A 36 -4.86 -0.07 6.36
CA TYR A 36 -4.34 0.61 7.56
C TYR A 36 -5.25 0.41 8.77
N GLU A 37 -6.57 0.56 8.63
CA GLU A 37 -7.53 0.30 9.71
C GLU A 37 -7.47 -1.16 10.18
N GLU A 38 -7.42 -2.13 9.26
CA GLU A 38 -7.28 -3.55 9.59
C GLU A 38 -5.96 -3.86 10.32
N VAL A 39 -4.84 -3.25 9.89
CA VAL A 39 -3.53 -3.36 10.55
C VAL A 39 -3.58 -2.76 11.95
N ARG A 40 -4.09 -1.54 12.11
CA ARG A 40 -4.21 -0.83 13.39
C ARG A 40 -5.05 -1.60 14.42
N ASN A 41 -6.08 -2.31 13.97
CA ASN A 41 -6.96 -3.09 14.84
C ASN A 41 -6.39 -4.47 15.25
N LYS A 42 -5.47 -5.05 14.46
CA LYS A 42 -5.01 -6.44 14.65
C LYS A 42 -3.53 -6.59 15.02
N VAL A 43 -2.68 -5.69 14.52
CA VAL A 43 -1.23 -5.70 14.75
C VAL A 43 -0.90 -4.99 16.05
N LYS A 44 0.13 -5.45 16.77
CA LYS A 44 0.61 -4.87 18.03
C LYS A 44 1.99 -4.20 17.92
N ASP A 45 2.68 -4.40 16.80
CA ASP A 45 3.98 -3.80 16.53
C ASP A 45 3.78 -2.34 16.12
N PRO A 46 4.22 -1.35 16.94
CA PRO A 46 4.03 0.06 16.62
C PRO A 46 4.82 0.49 15.39
N TYR A 47 5.99 -0.12 15.13
CA TYR A 47 6.80 0.23 13.96
C TYR A 47 6.11 -0.18 12.67
N PHE A 48 5.49 -1.36 12.64
CA PHE A 48 4.74 -1.81 11.47
C PHE A 48 3.49 -0.94 11.22
N ILE A 49 2.80 -0.50 12.29
CA ILE A 49 1.66 0.41 12.15
C ILE A 49 2.11 1.77 11.59
N GLU A 50 3.24 2.31 12.08
CA GLU A 50 3.84 3.54 11.59
C GLU A 50 4.27 3.44 10.11
N GLU A 51 4.91 2.33 9.70
CA GLU A 51 5.26 2.09 8.29
C GLU A 51 4.03 2.11 7.36
N ILE A 52 2.91 1.50 7.75
CA ILE A 52 1.67 1.54 6.95
C ILE A 52 1.02 2.93 6.98
N GLU A 53 1.13 3.68 8.09
CA GLU A 53 0.63 5.06 8.17
C GLU A 53 1.35 6.01 7.22
N GLU A 54 2.69 5.93 7.15
CA GLU A 54 3.49 6.73 6.22
C GLU A 54 3.17 6.38 4.75
N ILE A 55 3.01 5.09 4.42
CA ILE A 55 2.57 4.67 3.08
C ILE A 55 1.16 5.25 2.75
N MET A 56 0.23 5.26 3.71
CA MET A 56 -1.09 5.86 3.51
C MET A 56 -0.98 7.39 3.28
N LYS A 57 -0.09 8.10 4.00
CA LYS A 57 0.17 9.54 3.80
C LYS A 57 0.73 9.83 2.42
N ASP A 58 1.72 9.05 1.96
CA ASP A 58 2.28 9.17 0.60
C ASP A 58 1.20 8.98 -0.48
N PHE A 59 0.32 7.99 -0.31
CA PHE A 59 -0.79 7.77 -1.24
C PHE A 59 -1.79 8.94 -1.24
N ARG A 60 -2.08 9.55 -0.08
CA ARG A 60 -2.94 10.74 0.00
C ARG A 60 -2.28 11.95 -0.67
N ALA A 61 -1.02 12.25 -0.36
CA ALA A 61 -0.28 13.37 -0.95
C ALA A 61 -0.21 13.25 -2.48
N TYR A 62 0.16 12.07 -3.01
CA TYR A 62 0.16 11.83 -4.46
C TYR A 62 -1.23 12.01 -5.10
N ARG A 63 -2.30 11.67 -4.38
CA ARG A 63 -3.71 11.79 -4.84
C ARG A 63 -4.28 13.21 -4.72
N GLU A 64 -3.63 14.10 -3.97
CA GLU A 64 -3.88 15.55 -3.96
C GLU A 64 -3.09 16.26 -5.07
N GLU A 65 -1.85 15.83 -5.36
CA GLU A 65 -1.05 16.33 -6.48
C GLU A 65 -1.61 15.92 -7.85
N VAL A 66 -2.08 14.68 -7.99
CA VAL A 66 -2.59 14.13 -9.26
C VAL A 66 -4.10 14.33 -9.37
N SER A 67 -4.48 15.57 -9.70
CA SER A 67 -5.86 16.02 -9.94
C SER A 67 -6.66 15.18 -10.95
N ASN A 68 -5.97 14.54 -11.91
CA ASN A 68 -6.56 13.58 -12.86
C ASN A 68 -6.38 12.14 -12.36
N THR A 69 -7.08 11.77 -11.28
CA THR A 69 -7.07 10.36 -10.84
C THR A 69 -7.80 9.51 -11.89
N LYS A 70 -7.20 8.39 -12.31
CA LYS A 70 -7.86 7.48 -13.26
C LYS A 70 -8.88 6.62 -12.54
N ILE A 71 -10.08 6.50 -13.11
CA ILE A 71 -10.97 5.37 -12.82
C ILE A 71 -10.46 4.21 -13.68
N PRO A 72 -10.21 3.01 -13.12
CA PRO A 72 -9.91 1.84 -13.92
C PRO A 72 -11.09 1.49 -14.85
N ASP A 73 -10.78 1.17 -16.11
CA ASP A 73 -11.74 0.56 -17.07
C ASP A 73 -12.03 -0.91 -16.68
#